data_AF-A0A4Q2X317-F1
#
_entry.id   AF-A0A4Q2X317-F1
#
_cell.length_a   1.000
_cell.length_b   1.000
_cell.length_c   1.000
_cell.angle_alpha   90.00
_cell.angle_beta   90.00
_cell.angle_gamma   90.00
#
_symmetry.space_group_name_H-M   'P 1'
#
loop_
_entity.id
_entity.type
_entity.pdbx_description
1 polymer ?
#
loop_
_entity_poly.entity_id
_entity_poly.type
_entity_poly.pdbx_seq_one_letter_code
_entity_poly.pdbx_strand_id
1 'polypeptide(L)'
;MRFISRHLSTALIVPVILSAVSCNKKAIEGKRAEAAANEVAAANQLTFRNDARQLYNNRDFAGLEALAKKIRENKSRFVDGQWAIEDFYSSQDCRKDEPESMWQLHDQIHRDWLKKYPDSITARVAHANFLITYAWHARSDRRGSQVTQVGWDLFRERLAEARTVLDKSKELKPVCPMMYSSYQTIALGQGWPRAEYDALFKEAKSLE
;
A
#
# COMPACT_ATOMS: atom_id res chain seq x y z
N MET A 1 39.23 -42.18 -54.29
CA MET A 1 40.30 -41.35 -54.89
C MET A 1 41.04 -40.65 -53.74
N ARG A 2 42.37 -40.70 -53.76
CA ARG A 2 43.31 -40.49 -52.62
C ARG A 2 43.63 -39.02 -52.30
N PHE A 3 44.35 -38.86 -51.17
CA PHE A 3 45.27 -37.78 -50.72
C PHE A 3 44.66 -36.72 -49.80
N ILE A 4 44.94 -36.70 -48.48
CA ILE A 4 46.17 -36.33 -47.73
C ILE A 4 46.65 -34.91 -48.05
N SER A 5 46.58 -33.99 -47.08
CA SER A 5 47.76 -33.21 -46.64
C SER A 5 47.56 -32.54 -45.28
N ARG A 6 48.63 -32.56 -44.49
CA ARG A 6 48.85 -31.95 -43.18
C ARG A 6 49.09 -30.43 -43.31
N HIS A 7 48.99 -29.70 -42.19
CA HIS A 7 49.85 -28.58 -41.71
C HIS A 7 49.08 -27.90 -40.55
N LEU A 8 49.62 -27.30 -39.49
CA LEU A 8 50.92 -27.18 -38.81
C LEU A 8 50.56 -26.50 -37.47
N SER A 9 51.17 -26.92 -36.36
CA SER A 9 50.93 -26.34 -35.03
C SER A 9 51.40 -24.88 -34.94
N THR A 10 50.68 -24.07 -34.17
CA THR A 10 51.24 -22.85 -33.55
C THR A 10 50.58 -22.68 -32.17
N ALA A 11 51.37 -22.91 -31.12
CA ALA A 11 50.96 -22.67 -29.74
C ALA A 11 51.31 -21.24 -29.35
N LEU A 12 50.32 -20.41 -29.02
CA LEU A 12 50.49 -19.08 -28.44
C LEU A 12 50.24 -19.18 -26.93
N ILE A 13 51.25 -18.91 -26.11
CA ILE A 13 51.12 -18.76 -24.65
C ILE A 13 50.67 -17.33 -24.37
N VAL A 14 49.47 -17.16 -23.83
CA VAL A 14 48.93 -15.87 -23.37
C VAL A 14 49.12 -15.77 -21.85
N PRO A 15 49.73 -14.68 -21.33
CA PRO A 15 49.89 -14.50 -19.89
C PRO A 15 48.54 -14.20 -19.24
N VAL A 16 48.23 -14.96 -18.20
CA VAL A 16 47.00 -14.85 -17.41
C VAL A 16 47.11 -13.65 -16.48
N ILE A 17 46.43 -12.55 -16.82
CA ILE A 17 46.19 -11.42 -15.90
C ILE A 17 45.09 -11.84 -14.92
N LEU A 18 45.45 -12.51 -13.83
CA LEU A 18 44.54 -12.91 -12.77
C LEU A 18 44.58 -11.89 -11.60
N SER A 19 43.87 -10.77 -11.71
CA SER A 19 43.64 -9.93 -10.51
C SER A 19 42.38 -9.07 -10.55
N ALA A 20 41.86 -8.71 -11.74
CA ALA A 20 40.64 -7.88 -11.82
C ALA A 20 39.32 -8.68 -11.73
N VAL A 21 39.35 -10.00 -11.92
CA VAL A 21 38.13 -10.84 -11.99
C VAL A 21 37.49 -11.08 -10.61
N SER A 22 38.30 -11.18 -9.56
CA SER A 22 37.83 -11.57 -8.21
C SER A 22 36.98 -10.50 -7.53
N CYS A 23 37.37 -9.22 -7.66
CA CYS A 23 36.63 -8.10 -7.06
C CYS A 23 35.28 -7.89 -7.76
N ASN A 24 35.26 -8.03 -9.09
CA ASN A 24 34.05 -7.88 -9.89
C ASN A 24 33.05 -9.03 -9.64
N LYS A 25 33.54 -10.26 -9.44
CA LYS A 25 32.72 -11.42 -9.08
C LYS A 25 32.01 -11.23 -7.74
N LYS A 26 32.73 -10.79 -6.69
CA LYS A 26 32.13 -10.49 -5.38
C LYS A 26 31.08 -9.38 -5.44
N ALA A 27 31.30 -8.33 -6.23
CA ALA A 27 30.33 -7.25 -6.40
C ALA A 27 29.05 -7.71 -7.13
N ILE A 28 29.18 -8.59 -8.14
CA ILE A 28 28.03 -9.16 -8.86
C ILE A 28 27.25 -10.13 -7.98
N GLU A 29 27.94 -10.96 -7.18
CA GLU A 29 27.32 -11.87 -6.22
C GLU A 29 26.56 -11.11 -5.12
N GLY A 30 27.13 -10.00 -4.61
CA GLY A 30 26.45 -9.11 -3.66
C GLY A 30 25.16 -8.51 -4.22
N LYS A 31 25.21 -7.95 -5.45
CA LYS A 31 24.01 -7.41 -6.12
C LYS A 31 22.94 -8.46 -6.40
N ARG A 32 23.33 -9.69 -6.74
CA ARG A 32 22.39 -10.81 -6.96
C ARG A 32 21.74 -11.27 -5.66
N ALA A 33 22.50 -11.34 -4.57
CA ALA A 33 21.96 -11.68 -3.26
C ALA A 33 21.00 -10.60 -2.75
N GLU A 34 21.32 -9.32 -2.97
CA GLU A 34 20.44 -8.19 -2.65
C GLU A 34 19.15 -8.22 -3.50
N ALA A 35 19.25 -8.49 -4.80
CA ALA A 35 18.09 -8.64 -5.67
C ALA A 35 17.19 -9.82 -5.25
N ALA A 36 17.77 -10.97 -4.90
CA ALA A 36 17.02 -12.13 -4.43
C ALA A 36 16.38 -11.90 -3.05
N ALA A 37 17.07 -11.21 -2.13
CA ALA A 37 16.52 -10.81 -0.84
C ALA A 37 15.34 -9.83 -1.01
N ASN A 38 15.46 -8.88 -1.94
CA ASN A 38 14.39 -7.95 -2.30
C ASN A 38 13.21 -8.69 -2.95
N GLU A 39 13.46 -9.69 -3.80
CA GLU A 39 12.42 -10.51 -4.41
C GLU A 39 11.68 -11.36 -3.38
N VAL A 40 12.37 -11.95 -2.40
CA VAL A 40 11.74 -12.68 -1.28
C VAL A 40 10.98 -11.74 -0.35
N ALA A 41 11.51 -10.55 -0.05
CA ALA A 41 10.82 -9.53 0.73
C ALA A 41 9.53 -9.07 0.02
N ALA A 42 9.61 -8.78 -1.28
CA ALA A 42 8.46 -8.44 -2.11
C ALA A 42 7.47 -9.62 -2.24
N ALA A 43 7.95 -10.86 -2.31
CA ALA A 43 7.10 -12.04 -2.33
C ALA A 43 6.32 -12.22 -1.02
N ASN A 44 6.94 -11.92 0.13
CA ASN A 44 6.27 -11.93 1.44
C ASN A 44 5.21 -10.81 1.54
N GLN A 45 5.52 -9.61 1.05
CA GLN A 45 4.59 -8.48 1.05
C GLN A 45 3.42 -8.70 0.08
N LEU A 46 3.69 -9.21 -1.13
CA LEU A 46 2.65 -9.55 -2.11
C LEU A 46 1.74 -10.65 -1.59
N THR A 47 2.30 -11.71 -0.98
CA THR A 47 1.52 -12.79 -0.36
C THR A 47 0.62 -12.22 0.74
N PHE A 48 1.17 -11.39 1.63
CA PHE A 48 0.40 -10.72 2.67
C PHE A 48 -0.77 -9.89 2.10
N ARG A 49 -0.52 -9.08 1.06
CA ARG A 49 -1.57 -8.26 0.42
C ARG A 49 -2.65 -9.13 -0.21
N ASN A 50 -2.27 -10.25 -0.84
CA ASN A 50 -3.21 -11.20 -1.42
C ASN A 50 -4.08 -11.87 -0.35
N ASP A 51 -3.48 -12.30 0.77
CA ASP A 51 -4.21 -12.91 1.88
C ASP A 51 -5.20 -11.93 2.50
N ALA A 52 -4.76 -10.68 2.76
CA ALA A 52 -5.63 -9.63 3.26
C ALA A 52 -6.75 -9.28 2.27
N ARG A 53 -6.46 -9.27 0.95
CA ARG A 53 -7.47 -9.11 -0.09
C ARG A 53 -8.48 -10.25 -0.10
N GLN A 54 -8.05 -11.49 0.08
CA GLN A 54 -8.95 -12.64 0.12
C GLN A 54 -9.92 -12.55 1.30
N LEU A 55 -9.44 -12.18 2.49
CA LEU A 55 -10.30 -11.92 3.64
C LEU A 55 -11.36 -10.86 3.32
N TYR A 56 -10.94 -9.75 2.69
CA TYR A 56 -11.85 -8.67 2.28
C TYR A 56 -12.89 -9.12 1.24
N ASN A 57 -12.45 -9.77 0.16
CA ASN A 57 -13.34 -10.26 -0.89
C ASN A 57 -14.35 -11.29 -0.38
N ASN A 58 -13.94 -12.12 0.58
CA ASN A 58 -14.80 -13.12 1.22
C ASN A 58 -15.71 -12.53 2.31
N ARG A 59 -15.62 -11.21 2.56
CA ARG A 59 -16.31 -10.53 3.67
C ARG A 59 -16.03 -11.19 5.02
N ASP A 60 -14.84 -11.77 5.17
CA ASP A 60 -14.36 -12.31 6.44
C ASP A 60 -13.87 -11.17 7.34
N PHE A 61 -14.83 -10.42 7.85
CA PHE A 61 -14.60 -9.30 8.74
C PHE A 61 -13.90 -9.75 10.04
N ALA A 62 -14.17 -10.97 10.52
CA ALA A 62 -13.50 -11.49 11.72
C ALA A 62 -12.00 -11.71 11.47
N GLY A 63 -11.66 -12.29 10.32
CA GLY A 63 -10.27 -12.45 9.88
C GLY A 63 -9.57 -11.10 9.70
N LEU A 64 -10.23 -10.10 9.09
CA LEU A 64 -9.69 -8.76 8.95
C LEU A 64 -9.43 -8.07 10.30
N GLU A 65 -10.36 -8.17 11.25
CA GLU A 65 -10.18 -7.64 12.61
C GLU A 65 -9.00 -8.30 13.32
N ALA A 66 -8.91 -9.64 13.27
CA ALA A 66 -7.83 -10.39 13.89
C ALA A 66 -6.46 -10.05 13.28
N LEU A 67 -6.39 -9.95 11.95
CA LEU A 67 -5.17 -9.58 11.23
C LEU A 67 -4.71 -8.17 11.61
N ALA A 68 -5.60 -7.18 11.56
CA ALA A 68 -5.29 -5.80 11.93
C ALA A 68 -4.86 -5.66 13.39
N LYS A 69 -5.51 -6.39 14.31
CA LYS A 69 -5.13 -6.45 15.72
C LYS A 69 -3.69 -6.97 15.88
N LYS A 70 -3.38 -8.12 15.27
CA LYS A 70 -2.05 -8.75 15.32
C LYS A 70 -0.96 -7.82 14.78
N ILE A 71 -1.22 -7.15 13.65
CA ILE A 71 -0.28 -6.20 13.05
C ILE A 71 0.04 -5.04 14.01
N ARG A 72 -0.98 -4.47 14.65
CA ARG A 72 -0.82 -3.35 15.59
C ARG A 72 -0.08 -3.77 16.86
N GLU A 73 -0.44 -4.90 17.44
CA GLU A 73 0.20 -5.42 18.67
C GLU A 73 1.69 -5.73 18.45
N ASN A 74 2.02 -6.32 17.32
CA ASN A 74 3.39 -6.69 17.00
C ASN A 74 4.21 -5.56 16.36
N LYS A 75 3.58 -4.41 16.08
CA LYS A 75 4.21 -3.32 15.31
C LYS A 75 4.86 -3.86 14.02
N SER A 76 4.15 -4.73 13.31
CA SER A 76 4.72 -5.51 12.21
C SER A 76 5.20 -4.64 11.05
N ARG A 77 6.41 -4.93 10.57
CA ARG A 77 7.03 -4.33 9.39
C ARG A 77 7.55 -5.41 8.46
N PHE A 78 7.62 -5.11 7.16
CA PHE A 78 8.33 -5.93 6.19
C PHE A 78 9.84 -5.71 6.30
N VAL A 79 10.61 -6.51 5.56
CA VAL A 79 12.09 -6.49 5.58
C VAL A 79 12.64 -5.14 5.12
N ASP A 80 11.95 -4.45 4.22
CA ASP A 80 12.27 -3.09 3.75
C ASP A 80 11.90 -1.99 4.76
N GLY A 81 11.29 -2.36 5.89
CA GLY A 81 10.85 -1.44 6.93
C GLY A 81 9.44 -0.86 6.73
N GLN A 82 8.75 -1.17 5.63
CA GLN A 82 7.37 -0.71 5.42
C GLN A 82 6.44 -1.33 6.46
N TRP A 83 5.51 -0.53 6.99
CA TRP A 83 4.56 -0.99 7.98
C TRP A 83 3.49 -1.89 7.37
N ALA A 84 3.29 -3.09 7.91
CA ALA A 84 2.28 -4.02 7.40
C ALA A 84 0.84 -3.49 7.50
N ILE A 85 0.59 -2.54 8.40
CA ILE A 85 -0.73 -1.92 8.54
C ILE A 85 -1.11 -1.07 7.32
N GLU A 86 -0.13 -0.50 6.63
CA GLU A 86 -0.37 0.28 5.41
C GLU A 86 -0.87 -0.65 4.29
N ASP A 87 -0.19 -1.78 4.09
CA ASP A 87 -0.58 -2.77 3.09
C ASP A 87 -1.88 -3.49 3.43
N PHE A 88 -2.20 -3.65 4.71
CA PHE A 88 -3.49 -4.18 5.14
C PHE A 88 -4.66 -3.30 4.66
N TYR A 89 -4.51 -1.97 4.72
CA TYR A 89 -5.55 -1.07 4.25
C TYR A 89 -5.53 -0.95 2.72
N SER A 90 -4.35 -0.86 2.09
CA SER A 90 -4.24 -0.74 0.62
C SER A 90 -4.70 -2.00 -0.12
N SER A 91 -4.67 -3.18 0.51
CA SER A 91 -5.19 -4.40 -0.10
C SER A 91 -6.70 -4.34 -0.33
N GLN A 92 -7.42 -3.42 0.30
CA GLN A 92 -8.89 -3.30 0.22
C GLN A 92 -9.34 -2.34 -0.90
N ASP A 93 -8.40 -1.64 -1.54
CA ASP A 93 -8.69 -0.61 -2.53
C ASP A 93 -9.46 -1.14 -3.74
N CYS A 94 -10.40 -0.34 -4.24
CA CYS A 94 -10.99 -0.55 -5.55
C CYS A 94 -10.00 -0.07 -6.62
N ARG A 95 -9.82 -0.82 -7.70
CA ARG A 95 -8.91 -0.35 -8.76
C ARG A 95 -9.54 0.83 -9.49
N LYS A 96 -8.70 1.79 -9.88
CA LYS A 96 -9.13 3.03 -10.53
C LYS A 96 -9.94 2.84 -11.83
N ASP A 97 -9.72 1.72 -12.52
CA ASP A 97 -10.31 1.37 -13.81
C ASP A 97 -11.58 0.52 -13.70
N GLU A 98 -11.99 0.17 -12.49
CA GLU A 98 -13.22 -0.59 -12.24
C GLU A 98 -14.46 0.28 -12.49
N PRO A 99 -15.58 -0.31 -12.96
CA PRO A 99 -16.81 0.42 -13.18
C PRO A 99 -17.42 0.90 -11.85
N GLU A 100 -18.27 1.92 -11.92
CA GLU A 100 -18.96 2.50 -10.74
C GLU A 100 -19.68 1.45 -9.87
N SER A 101 -20.22 0.39 -10.47
CA SER A 101 -20.85 -0.72 -9.75
C SER A 101 -19.90 -1.44 -8.80
N MET A 102 -18.61 -1.53 -9.14
CA MET A 102 -17.60 -2.11 -8.25
C MET A 102 -17.25 -1.16 -7.10
N TRP A 103 -17.20 0.14 -7.35
CA TRP A 103 -17.04 1.12 -6.26
C TRP A 103 -18.21 1.06 -5.27
N GLN A 104 -19.44 1.01 -5.78
CA GLN A 104 -20.64 0.84 -4.95
C GLN A 104 -20.63 -0.47 -4.17
N LEU A 105 -20.16 -1.57 -4.78
CA LEU A 105 -20.00 -2.84 -4.09
C LEU A 105 -18.98 -2.73 -2.94
N HIS A 106 -17.85 -2.08 -3.15
CA HIS A 106 -16.84 -1.86 -2.11
C HIS A 106 -17.39 -0.98 -0.98
N ASP A 107 -18.14 0.09 -1.28
CA ASP A 107 -18.80 0.91 -0.25
C ASP A 107 -19.75 0.05 0.61
N GLN A 108 -20.55 -0.80 -0.03
CA GLN A 108 -21.44 -1.71 0.68
C GLN A 108 -20.68 -2.69 1.58
N ILE A 109 -19.55 -3.25 1.12
CA ILE A 109 -18.72 -4.15 1.94
C ILE A 109 -18.22 -3.42 3.20
N HIS A 110 -17.76 -2.18 3.08
CA HIS A 110 -17.31 -1.40 4.23
C HIS A 110 -18.46 -1.03 5.20
N ARG A 111 -19.63 -0.69 4.67
CA ARG A 111 -20.84 -0.45 5.49
C ARG A 111 -21.28 -1.72 6.23
N ASP A 112 -21.24 -2.87 5.57
CA ASP A 112 -21.54 -4.16 6.19
C ASP A 112 -20.55 -4.50 7.30
N TRP A 113 -19.26 -4.22 7.08
CA TRP A 113 -18.22 -4.39 8.10
C TRP A 113 -18.50 -3.51 9.32
N LEU A 114 -18.73 -2.21 9.13
CA LEU A 114 -19.07 -1.28 10.22
C LEU A 114 -20.35 -1.67 10.95
N LYS A 115 -21.36 -2.19 10.25
CA LYS A 115 -22.58 -2.67 10.87
C LYS A 115 -22.31 -3.87 11.79
N LYS A 116 -21.42 -4.78 11.39
CA LYS A 116 -21.06 -5.96 12.19
C LYS A 116 -20.11 -5.61 13.35
N TYR A 117 -19.25 -4.62 13.16
CA TYR A 117 -18.25 -4.18 14.15
C TYR A 117 -18.35 -2.67 14.38
N PRO A 118 -19.41 -2.18 15.04
CA PRO A 118 -19.65 -0.74 15.21
C PRO A 118 -18.56 -0.03 16.00
N ASP A 119 -17.88 -0.72 16.91
CA ASP A 119 -16.83 -0.13 17.76
C ASP A 119 -15.41 -0.45 17.26
N SER A 120 -15.28 -0.94 16.01
CA SER A 120 -13.97 -1.25 15.44
C SER A 120 -13.29 0.00 14.87
N ILE A 121 -12.13 0.35 15.46
CA ILE A 121 -11.19 1.29 14.85
C ILE A 121 -10.73 0.82 13.46
N THR A 122 -10.60 -0.49 13.24
CA THR A 122 -10.16 -1.07 11.97
C THR A 122 -11.17 -0.80 10.86
N ALA A 123 -12.44 -1.15 11.11
CA ALA A 123 -13.53 -0.96 10.15
C ALA A 123 -13.75 0.53 9.82
N ARG A 124 -13.64 1.41 10.82
CA ARG A 124 -13.77 2.86 10.64
C ARG A 124 -12.68 3.44 9.76
N VAL A 125 -11.42 3.13 10.06
CA VAL A 125 -10.28 3.60 9.25
C VAL A 125 -10.33 2.99 7.84
N ALA A 126 -10.74 1.72 7.70
CA ALA A 126 -10.91 1.07 6.40
C ALA A 126 -11.97 1.78 5.55
N HIS A 127 -13.16 2.04 6.10
CA HIS A 127 -14.23 2.73 5.36
C HIS A 127 -13.84 4.16 5.01
N ALA A 128 -13.23 4.89 5.94
CA ALA A 128 -12.76 6.24 5.67
C ALA A 128 -11.69 6.27 4.58
N ASN A 129 -10.73 5.34 4.59
CA ASN A 129 -9.71 5.24 3.53
C ASN A 129 -10.36 4.97 2.17
N PHE A 130 -11.31 4.03 2.10
CA PHE A 130 -12.07 3.77 0.89
C PHE A 130 -12.83 5.02 0.39
N LEU A 131 -13.55 5.72 1.28
CA LEU A 131 -14.31 6.93 0.93
C LEU A 131 -13.39 8.05 0.42
N ILE A 132 -12.19 8.20 0.99
CA ILE A 132 -11.17 9.12 0.49
C ILE A 132 -10.80 8.76 -0.96
N THR A 133 -10.42 7.50 -1.21
CA THR A 133 -10.06 7.04 -2.56
C THR A 133 -11.23 7.22 -3.54
N TYR A 134 -12.45 6.93 -3.10
CA TYR A 134 -13.65 7.08 -3.91
C TYR A 134 -14.03 8.55 -4.18
N ALA A 135 -13.71 9.46 -3.26
CA ALA A 135 -13.79 10.90 -3.48
C ALA A 135 -12.85 11.31 -4.62
N TRP A 136 -11.58 10.93 -4.54
CA TRP A 136 -10.58 11.25 -5.56
C TRP A 136 -10.90 10.62 -6.92
N HIS A 137 -11.50 9.42 -6.94
CA HIS A 137 -12.03 8.80 -8.15
C HIS A 137 -13.10 9.68 -8.81
N ALA A 138 -14.08 10.19 -8.06
CA ALA A 138 -15.10 11.10 -8.58
C ALA A 138 -14.53 12.43 -9.10
N ARG A 139 -13.54 12.99 -8.41
CA ARG A 139 -12.87 14.22 -8.86
C ARG A 139 -12.13 14.02 -10.18
N SER A 140 -11.74 12.78 -10.50
CA SER A 140 -10.82 12.41 -11.57
C SER A 140 -9.38 12.91 -11.37
N ASP A 141 -8.48 12.38 -12.19
CA ASP A 141 -7.08 12.79 -12.29
C ASP A 141 -6.88 14.06 -13.13
N ARG A 142 -7.96 14.64 -13.67
CA ARG A 142 -7.91 15.86 -14.47
C ARG A 142 -7.52 17.07 -13.63
N ARG A 143 -6.98 18.10 -14.29
CA ARG A 143 -6.72 19.40 -13.65
C ARG A 143 -8.03 19.96 -13.08
N GLY A 144 -7.95 20.69 -11.97
CA GLY A 144 -9.14 21.19 -11.26
C GLY A 144 -10.14 21.95 -12.13
N SER A 145 -9.66 22.70 -13.13
CA SER A 145 -10.50 23.42 -14.10
C SER A 145 -11.24 22.54 -15.11
N GLN A 146 -10.91 21.25 -15.17
CA GLN A 146 -11.45 20.24 -16.08
C GLN A 146 -12.28 19.17 -15.36
N VAL A 147 -12.46 19.33 -14.05
CA VAL A 147 -13.33 18.49 -13.22
C VAL A 147 -14.77 18.96 -13.37
N THR A 148 -15.70 18.03 -13.56
CA THR A 148 -17.13 18.35 -13.67
C THR A 148 -17.68 18.81 -12.33
N GLN A 149 -18.78 19.56 -12.35
CA GLN A 149 -19.46 19.96 -11.11
C GLN A 149 -19.89 18.72 -10.29
N VAL A 150 -20.42 17.70 -10.96
CA VAL A 150 -20.79 16.41 -10.32
C VAL A 150 -19.58 15.75 -9.65
N GLY A 151 -18.41 15.76 -10.29
CA GLY A 151 -17.19 15.22 -9.70
C GLY A 151 -16.77 15.98 -8.45
N TRP A 152 -16.93 17.31 -8.43
CA TRP A 152 -16.68 18.14 -7.25
C TRP A 152 -17.68 17.90 -6.11
N ASP A 153 -18.96 17.71 -6.43
CA ASP A 153 -20.01 17.45 -5.45
C ASP A 153 -19.76 16.09 -4.76
N LEU A 154 -19.54 15.04 -5.55
CA LEU A 154 -19.22 13.70 -5.05
C LEU A 154 -17.91 13.68 -4.24
N PHE A 155 -16.89 14.43 -4.68
CA PHE A 155 -15.64 14.57 -3.94
C PHE A 155 -15.88 15.15 -2.54
N ARG A 156 -16.64 16.24 -2.43
CA ARG A 156 -16.95 16.88 -1.15
C ARG A 156 -17.80 15.98 -0.26
N GLU A 157 -18.84 15.37 -0.82
CA GLU A 157 -19.75 14.48 -0.11
C GLU A 157 -19.00 13.30 0.53
N ARG A 158 -18.19 12.59 -0.26
CA ARG A 158 -17.45 11.42 0.20
C ARG A 158 -16.37 11.77 1.22
N LEU A 159 -15.69 12.92 1.09
CA LEU A 159 -14.76 13.39 2.12
C LEU A 159 -15.45 13.79 3.42
N ALA A 160 -16.65 14.38 3.35
CA ALA A 160 -17.45 14.69 4.53
C ALA A 160 -17.93 13.41 5.24
N GLU A 161 -18.31 12.38 4.48
CA GLU A 161 -18.64 11.08 5.02
C GLU A 161 -17.42 10.41 5.67
N ALA A 162 -16.27 10.40 5.00
CA ALA A 162 -15.02 9.85 5.54
C ALA A 162 -14.65 10.50 6.88
N ARG A 163 -14.78 11.83 6.97
CA ARG A 163 -14.57 12.58 8.21
C ARG A 163 -15.55 12.13 9.31
N THR A 164 -16.83 12.02 8.98
CA THR A 164 -17.87 11.57 9.92
C THR A 164 -17.59 10.17 10.47
N VAL A 165 -17.09 9.27 9.63
CA VAL A 165 -16.70 7.92 10.04
C VAL A 165 -15.50 7.94 11.00
N LEU A 166 -14.48 8.75 10.73
CA LEU A 166 -13.30 8.88 11.59
C LEU A 166 -13.54 9.69 12.86
N ASP A 167 -14.46 10.66 12.86
CA ASP A 167 -14.75 11.45 14.06
C ASP A 167 -15.25 10.52 15.18
N LYS A 168 -16.03 9.49 14.81
CA LYS A 168 -16.46 8.42 15.71
C LYS A 168 -15.34 7.49 16.17
N SER A 169 -14.12 7.59 15.62
CA SER A 169 -12.99 6.75 16.01
C SER A 169 -12.00 7.42 16.97
N LYS A 170 -12.12 8.73 17.21
CA LYS A 170 -11.22 9.50 18.09
C LYS A 170 -11.17 8.99 19.53
N GLU A 171 -12.28 8.49 20.03
CA GLU A 171 -12.41 7.99 21.41
C GLU A 171 -12.14 6.48 21.53
N LEU A 172 -12.01 5.79 20.40
CA LEU A 172 -11.84 4.33 20.39
C LEU A 172 -10.42 3.92 20.75
N LYS A 173 -10.32 2.77 21.40
CA LYS A 173 -9.06 2.08 21.68
C LYS A 173 -9.07 0.68 21.05
N PRO A 174 -7.92 0.18 20.55
CA PRO A 174 -6.62 0.88 20.45
C PRO A 174 -6.65 1.99 19.41
N VAL A 175 -5.71 2.94 19.50
CA VAL A 175 -5.55 3.97 18.46
C VAL A 175 -4.90 3.34 17.23
N CYS A 176 -5.37 3.71 16.04
CA CYS A 176 -4.75 3.29 14.78
C CYS A 176 -3.97 4.47 14.16
N PRO A 177 -2.65 4.35 13.94
CA PRO A 177 -1.85 5.41 13.32
C PRO A 177 -2.38 5.86 11.94
N MET A 178 -2.93 4.91 11.17
CA MET A 178 -3.50 5.19 9.85
C MET A 178 -4.72 6.13 9.91
N MET A 179 -5.40 6.26 11.06
CA MET A 179 -6.46 7.25 11.27
C MET A 179 -5.96 8.67 10.97
N TYR A 180 -4.76 9.01 11.47
CA TYR A 180 -4.21 10.36 11.29
C TYR A 180 -3.76 10.61 9.86
N SER A 181 -3.25 9.60 9.15
CA SER A 181 -2.95 9.69 7.72
C SER A 181 -4.22 9.97 6.90
N SER A 182 -5.32 9.27 7.20
CA SER A 182 -6.62 9.50 6.58
C SER A 182 -7.16 10.90 6.89
N TYR A 183 -7.07 11.36 8.15
CA TYR A 183 -7.47 12.73 8.51
C TYR A 183 -6.65 13.80 7.79
N GLN A 184 -5.33 13.62 7.65
CA GLN A 184 -4.50 14.58 6.93
C GLN A 184 -4.91 14.65 5.46
N THR A 185 -5.23 13.52 4.84
CA THR A 185 -5.73 13.48 3.45
C THR A 185 -7.09 14.17 3.31
N ILE A 186 -8.01 13.95 4.27
CA ILE A 186 -9.29 14.66 4.33
C ILE A 186 -9.08 16.16 4.48
N ALA A 187 -8.21 16.58 5.40
CA ALA A 187 -7.93 17.99 5.68
C ALA A 187 -7.36 18.71 4.45
N LEU A 188 -6.48 18.05 3.69
CA LEU A 188 -5.98 18.55 2.42
C LEU A 188 -7.10 18.66 1.38
N GLY A 189 -7.92 17.62 1.22
CA GLY A 189 -9.03 17.62 0.26
C GLY A 189 -10.12 18.64 0.58
N GLN A 190 -10.36 18.91 1.87
CA GLN A 190 -11.34 19.88 2.35
C GLN A 190 -10.77 21.31 2.47
N GLY A 191 -9.46 21.50 2.29
CA GLY A 191 -8.82 22.81 2.39
C GLY A 191 -8.84 23.39 3.81
N TRP A 192 -8.57 22.57 4.83
CA TRP A 192 -8.56 23.03 6.22
C TRP A 192 -7.53 24.15 6.44
N PRO A 193 -7.78 25.06 7.40
CA PRO A 193 -6.78 26.03 7.82
C PRO A 193 -5.47 25.34 8.23
N ARG A 194 -4.33 25.95 7.89
CA ARG A 194 -3.01 25.37 8.18
C ARG A 194 -2.82 25.05 9.67
N ALA A 195 -3.33 25.92 10.55
CA ALA A 195 -3.27 25.72 12.00
C ALA A 195 -3.98 24.44 12.47
N GLU A 196 -5.12 24.10 11.87
CA GLU A 196 -5.86 22.87 12.20
C GLU A 196 -5.13 21.62 11.69
N TYR A 197 -4.60 21.68 10.46
CA TYR A 197 -3.75 20.60 9.93
C TYR A 197 -2.52 20.36 10.82
N ASP A 198 -1.85 21.44 11.26
CA ASP A 198 -0.68 21.35 12.14
C ASP A 198 -1.02 20.78 13.52
N ALA A 199 -2.19 21.11 14.06
CA ALA A 199 -2.66 20.54 15.32
C ALA A 199 -2.88 19.03 15.18
N LEU A 200 -3.55 18.59 14.11
CA LEU A 200 -3.75 17.16 13.80
C LEU A 200 -2.41 16.42 13.65
N PHE A 201 -1.44 17.03 12.96
CA PHE A 201 -0.11 16.43 12.79
C PHE A 201 0.65 16.31 14.11
N LYS A 202 0.58 17.33 14.97
CA LYS A 202 1.19 17.28 16.32
C LYS A 202 0.57 16.19 17.19
N GLU A 203 -0.75 16.05 17.13
CA GLU A 203 -1.44 14.96 17.82
C GLU A 203 -0.96 13.59 17.33
N ALA A 204 -0.87 13.38 16.01
CA ALA A 204 -0.36 12.15 15.43
C ALA A 204 1.07 11.82 15.92
N LYS A 205 1.96 12.81 15.94
CA LYS A 205 3.34 12.65 16.43
C LYS A 205 3.45 12.32 17.91
N SER A 206 2.47 12.70 18.73
CA SER A 206 2.50 12.40 20.17
C SER A 206 2.25 10.91 20.48
N LEU A 207 1.92 10.11 19.46
CA LEU A 207 1.58 8.69 19.57
C LEU A 207 2.69 7.74 19.08
N GLU A 208 3.78 8.27 18.51
CA GLU A 208 4.99 7.51 18.16
C GLU A 208 5.83 7.19 19.40
#